data_AF-A0A7C7EQP4-F1
#
_entry.id   AF-A0A7C7EQP4-F1
#
_cell.length_a   1.000
_cell.length_b   1.000
_cell.length_c   1.000
_cell.angle_alpha   90.00
_cell.angle_beta   90.00
_cell.angle_gamma   90.00
#
_symmetry.space_group_name_H-M   'P 1'
#
loop_
_entity.id
_entity.type
_entity.pdbx_description
1 polymer ?
#
loop_
_entity_poly.entity_id
_entity_poly.type
_entity_poly.pdbx_seq_one_letter_code
_entity_poly.pdbx_strand_id
1 'polypeptide(L)'
;ADLERIALVFNPQRFAGFKEKQENIFAIHRGERVDFYQVHPDLYATLQALDTPASNWLIRLLGSISEPLHVGAVGTLSFGGRNIVKDTSTKLIHSEATPIDLGKDFVKGFAHALKKDDLYAEYEASGGGQAGRVSLSRHDLEKKVADMFPKNERTTTRVINAFAKPYVALKGLIELGEEGSRIGEFTRRRGDDPTREDKLWAAYLSREVTVDFQRGGRKGRQWNLVVRFFNPGLQGIDKLARDFKANPGRVLLRGALISLISLLTFLKNKDNPRYLDESRYRRDNFWCFYPTESINLYIPKPFEAGMIFGSAPERFLEWMYHKDPGAMKEFAKSVFDELSPDIIPTAMAGLVEQIANKSLLTGAPIVPAAEQRLEPRDQYGPQTTAPAITLGQALNVSPRRIEAMISSYTGGMGLEVLDFLDLLAGEATSKRAPTQLIPGVKGFVGRPYVGSRAVTQLYEEKEKLERQKASYDRAWKQGKEPKVEPNWARLELLRSTASYLTTLRKERDWIMEESSYTPTKKRKMVDDINRQIAEEAQRAMKEFKGM
;
A
#
# COMPACT_ATOMS: atom_id res chain seq x y z
N ALA A 1 30.84 -36.57 15.07
CA ALA A 1 30.79 -35.55 14.01
C ALA A 1 30.14 -36.21 12.80
N ASP A 2 28.83 -36.01 12.58
CA ASP A 2 28.17 -36.31 11.29
C ASP A 2 26.67 -35.89 11.32
N LEU A 3 26.43 -34.58 11.40
CA LEU A 3 25.14 -33.95 11.07
C LEU A 3 25.19 -33.34 9.66
N GLU A 4 26.14 -33.78 8.83
CA GLU A 4 26.46 -33.18 7.52
C GLU A 4 25.46 -33.46 6.41
N ARG A 5 24.39 -34.23 6.62
CA ARG A 5 23.43 -34.49 5.54
C ARG A 5 22.01 -34.02 5.88
N ILE A 6 21.72 -32.85 5.29
CA ILE A 6 20.43 -32.50 4.67
C ILE A 6 19.35 -31.98 5.64
N ALA A 7 19.11 -30.66 5.57
CA ALA A 7 17.79 -30.07 5.73
C ALA A 7 17.34 -29.53 4.36
N LEU A 8 17.13 -30.45 3.40
CA LEU A 8 16.30 -30.18 2.24
C LEU A 8 14.86 -30.10 2.76
N VAL A 9 14.22 -28.94 2.59
CA VAL A 9 12.78 -28.68 2.74
C VAL A 9 12.04 -29.78 3.50
N PHE A 10 12.18 -29.76 4.83
CA PHE A 10 11.57 -30.77 5.68
C PHE A 10 10.06 -30.52 5.75
N ASN A 11 9.29 -31.33 5.03
CA ASN A 11 7.84 -31.40 5.18
C ASN A 11 7.49 -32.76 5.81
N PRO A 12 7.44 -32.87 7.15
CA PRO A 12 7.21 -34.15 7.81
C PRO A 12 5.81 -34.66 7.46
N GLN A 13 5.70 -35.68 6.62
CA GLN A 13 4.44 -36.41 6.49
C GLN A 13 4.15 -37.17 7.79
N ARG A 14 2.94 -36.96 8.31
CA ARG A 14 2.50 -37.46 9.60
C ARG A 14 2.10 -38.93 9.51
N PHE A 15 3.01 -39.83 9.81
CA PHE A 15 2.68 -41.18 10.30
C PHE A 15 3.20 -41.34 11.73
N ALA A 16 2.69 -40.49 12.62
CA ALA A 16 2.82 -40.67 14.06
C ALA A 16 1.40 -40.78 14.64
N GLY A 17 1.10 -41.92 15.25
CA GLY A 17 -0.11 -42.18 16.03
C GLY A 17 -0.30 -41.16 17.15
N PHE A 18 -1.48 -41.14 17.74
CA PHE A 18 -1.88 -40.10 18.72
C PHE A 18 -0.96 -40.05 19.96
N LYS A 19 -0.34 -41.18 20.34
CA LYS A 19 0.63 -41.28 21.44
C LYS A 19 1.98 -40.65 21.10
N GLU A 20 2.54 -40.93 19.92
CA GLU A 20 3.86 -40.38 19.49
C GLU A 20 3.84 -38.86 19.31
N LYS A 21 2.67 -38.26 19.04
CA LYS A 21 2.50 -36.79 19.03
C LYS A 21 2.68 -36.14 20.40
N GLN A 22 2.41 -36.86 21.49
CA GLN A 22 2.59 -36.35 22.86
C GLN A 22 4.06 -36.33 23.28
N GLU A 23 4.91 -37.08 22.57
CA GLU A 23 6.35 -37.23 22.88
C GLU A 23 7.25 -36.37 21.99
N ASN A 24 6.70 -35.51 21.11
CA ASN A 24 7.44 -34.61 20.22
C ASN A 24 8.34 -35.32 19.19
N ILE A 25 7.86 -36.43 18.61
CA ILE A 25 8.61 -37.28 17.68
C ILE A 25 8.23 -36.98 16.22
N PHE A 26 9.23 -36.81 15.35
CA PHE A 26 9.07 -36.75 13.89
C PHE A 26 9.56 -38.02 13.21
N ALA A 27 8.89 -38.41 12.12
CA ALA A 27 9.36 -39.44 11.20
C ALA A 27 10.08 -38.77 10.02
N ILE A 28 11.31 -39.19 9.73
CA ILE A 28 12.09 -38.77 8.56
C ILE A 28 12.27 -39.98 7.65
N HIS A 29 11.75 -39.88 6.43
CA HIS A 29 11.91 -40.92 5.41
C HIS A 29 13.23 -40.69 4.66
N ARG A 30 14.14 -41.65 4.73
CA ARG A 30 15.38 -41.71 3.94
C ARG A 30 15.29 -42.92 3.01
N GLY A 31 14.70 -42.70 1.83
CA GLY A 31 14.34 -43.80 0.92
C GLY A 31 13.24 -44.67 1.53
N GLU A 32 13.48 -45.97 1.65
CA GLU A 32 12.54 -46.93 2.26
C GLU A 32 12.61 -46.98 3.79
N ARG A 33 13.62 -46.35 4.40
CA ARG A 33 13.83 -46.36 5.85
C ARG A 33 13.16 -45.16 6.51
N VAL A 34 12.45 -45.41 7.61
CA VAL A 34 11.82 -44.38 8.45
C VAL A 34 12.60 -44.28 9.75
N ASP A 35 13.23 -43.13 9.99
CA ASP A 35 13.92 -42.84 11.24
C ASP A 35 13.06 -41.89 12.09
N PHE A 36 12.92 -42.19 13.39
CA PHE A 36 12.16 -41.38 14.33
C PHE A 36 13.09 -40.49 15.16
N TYR A 37 12.81 -39.19 15.20
CA TYR A 37 13.59 -38.20 15.94
C TYR A 37 12.71 -37.51 16.97
N GLN A 38 13.06 -37.67 18.24
CA GLN A 38 12.50 -36.85 19.31
C GLN A 38 13.22 -35.50 19.33
N VAL A 39 12.47 -34.42 19.33
CA VAL A 39 13.03 -33.06 19.40
C VAL A 39 12.45 -32.29 20.58
N HIS A 40 13.11 -31.19 20.94
CA HIS A 40 12.61 -30.28 21.97
C HIS A 40 11.17 -29.82 21.65
N PRO A 41 10.26 -29.70 22.64
CA PRO A 41 8.88 -29.29 22.42
C PRO A 41 8.72 -28.01 21.57
N ASP A 42 9.59 -27.02 21.78
CA ASP A 42 9.55 -25.77 21.02
C ASP A 42 9.95 -25.95 19.56
N LEU A 43 10.95 -26.80 19.29
CA LEU A 43 11.36 -27.14 17.93
C LEU A 43 10.27 -27.96 17.24
N TYR A 44 9.66 -28.90 17.97
CA TYR A 44 8.50 -29.67 17.50
C TYR A 44 7.33 -28.78 17.12
N ALA A 45 6.94 -27.86 18.01
CA ALA A 45 5.86 -26.91 17.77
C ALA A 45 6.17 -25.99 16.58
N THR A 46 7.43 -25.57 16.41
CA THR A 46 7.86 -24.71 15.30
C THR A 46 7.81 -25.45 13.97
N LEU A 47 8.31 -26.69 13.92
CA LEU A 47 8.27 -27.52 12.71
C LEU A 47 6.83 -27.92 12.36
N GLN A 48 5.97 -28.21 13.34
CA GLN A 48 4.53 -28.40 13.11
C GLN A 48 3.83 -27.11 12.62
N ALA A 49 4.28 -25.93 13.07
CA ALA A 49 3.73 -24.66 12.65
C ALA A 49 3.99 -24.34 11.17
N LEU A 50 5.01 -24.95 10.56
CA LEU A 50 5.26 -24.86 9.12
C LEU A 50 4.18 -25.57 8.30
N ASP A 51 3.64 -26.67 8.83
CA ASP A 51 2.65 -27.55 8.21
C ASP A 51 1.29 -27.49 8.91
N THR A 52 0.85 -26.31 9.38
CA THR A 52 -0.50 -26.17 9.94
C THR A 52 -1.48 -25.69 8.87
N PRO A 53 -2.19 -26.57 8.15
CA PRO A 53 -3.34 -26.15 7.34
C PRO A 53 -4.38 -25.51 8.27
N ALA A 54 -5.08 -24.49 7.77
CA ALA A 54 -6.20 -23.89 8.49
C ALA A 54 -7.18 -25.00 8.89
N SER A 55 -7.31 -25.27 10.19
CA SER A 55 -8.13 -26.38 10.68
C SER A 55 -9.63 -26.03 10.67
N ASN A 56 -9.98 -24.75 10.60
CA ASN A 56 -11.37 -24.28 10.58
C ASN A 56 -11.81 -23.89 9.16
N TRP A 57 -12.96 -24.41 8.72
CA TRP A 57 -13.56 -24.14 7.41
C TRP A 57 -13.79 -22.63 7.17
N LEU A 58 -14.17 -21.89 8.22
CA LEU A 58 -14.40 -20.44 8.14
C LEU A 58 -13.11 -19.68 7.81
N ILE A 59 -11.98 -20.09 8.41
CA ILE A 59 -10.66 -19.50 8.12
C ILE A 59 -10.25 -19.78 6.66
N ARG A 60 -10.57 -20.97 6.14
CA ARG A 60 -10.32 -21.31 4.72
C ARG A 60 -11.16 -20.46 3.79
N LEU A 61 -12.45 -20.29 4.08
CA LEU A 61 -13.35 -19.45 3.30
C LEU A 61 -12.87 -17.99 3.29
N LEU A 62 -12.65 -17.39 4.46
CA LEU A 62 -12.14 -16.01 4.57
C LEU A 62 -10.77 -15.86 3.91
N GLY A 63 -9.90 -16.88 4.04
CA GLY A 63 -8.61 -16.95 3.35
C GLY A 63 -8.73 -16.97 1.84
N SER A 64 -9.69 -17.71 1.29
CA SER A 64 -9.94 -17.78 -0.15
C SER A 64 -10.43 -16.46 -0.75
N ILE A 65 -11.23 -15.70 0.02
CA ILE A 65 -11.71 -14.36 -0.38
C ILE A 65 -10.59 -13.31 -0.25
N SER A 66 -9.71 -13.46 0.74
CA SER A 66 -8.60 -12.52 0.98
C SER A 66 -7.37 -12.78 0.10
N GLU A 67 -7.25 -13.97 -0.49
CA GLU A 67 -6.11 -14.38 -1.32
C GLU A 67 -5.94 -13.50 -2.57
N PRO A 68 -6.98 -13.18 -3.36
CA PRO A 68 -6.86 -12.26 -4.49
C PRO A 68 -6.37 -10.87 -4.09
N LEU A 69 -6.78 -10.34 -2.93
CA LEU A 69 -6.28 -9.06 -2.42
C LEU A 69 -4.78 -9.17 -2.14
N HIS A 70 -4.37 -10.21 -1.42
CA HIS A 70 -2.96 -10.35 -1.04
C HIS A 70 -2.07 -10.50 -2.28
N VAL A 71 -2.47 -11.38 -3.18
CA VAL A 71 -1.78 -11.65 -4.45
C VAL A 71 -1.72 -10.39 -5.30
N GLY A 72 -2.84 -9.68 -5.46
CA GLY A 72 -2.86 -8.49 -6.29
C GLY A 72 -2.14 -7.31 -5.65
N ALA A 73 -2.23 -7.13 -4.33
CA ALA A 73 -1.48 -6.10 -3.60
C ALA A 73 0.03 -6.25 -3.79
N VAL A 74 0.56 -7.46 -3.53
CA VAL A 74 1.97 -7.78 -3.74
C VAL A 74 2.31 -7.78 -5.23
N GLY A 75 1.35 -8.17 -6.07
CA GLY A 75 1.49 -8.31 -7.51
C GLY A 75 1.61 -6.99 -8.27
N THR A 76 1.05 -5.89 -7.78
CA THR A 76 1.08 -4.58 -8.49
C THR A 76 2.50 -4.11 -8.79
N LEU A 77 2.70 -3.53 -9.97
CA LEU A 77 4.01 -2.96 -10.36
C LEU A 77 4.32 -1.73 -9.50
N SER A 78 3.28 -0.96 -9.16
CA SER A 78 3.40 0.20 -8.27
C SER A 78 3.84 -0.19 -6.85
N PHE A 79 3.34 -1.29 -6.30
CA PHE A 79 3.77 -1.80 -4.99
C PHE A 79 5.23 -2.25 -5.03
N GLY A 80 5.60 -3.07 -6.01
CA GLY A 80 6.96 -3.58 -6.08
C GLY A 80 8.00 -2.47 -6.30
N GLY A 81 7.69 -1.46 -7.14
CA GLY A 81 8.52 -0.27 -7.26
C GLY A 81 8.70 0.46 -5.93
N ARG A 82 7.59 0.76 -5.23
CA ARG A 82 7.62 1.41 -3.90
C ARG A 82 8.40 0.57 -2.88
N ASN A 83 8.24 -0.74 -2.90
CA ASN A 83 8.93 -1.64 -1.99
C ASN A 83 10.43 -1.62 -2.19
N ILE A 84 10.95 -1.59 -3.43
CA ILE A 84 12.40 -1.45 -3.64
C ILE A 84 12.93 -0.21 -2.91
N VAL A 85 12.23 0.92 -3.01
CA VAL A 85 12.62 2.17 -2.33
C VAL A 85 12.47 2.06 -0.81
N LYS A 86 11.34 1.53 -0.32
CA LYS A 86 11.09 1.32 1.11
C LYS A 86 12.11 0.35 1.72
N ASP A 87 12.36 -0.78 1.08
CA ASP A 87 13.31 -1.79 1.53
C ASP A 87 14.71 -1.21 1.53
N THR A 88 15.17 -0.62 0.43
CA THR A 88 16.51 -0.01 0.33
C THR A 88 16.73 1.04 1.41
N SER A 89 15.75 1.91 1.64
CA SER A 89 15.82 2.93 2.70
C SER A 89 15.72 2.34 4.10
N THR A 90 15.01 1.22 4.27
CA THR A 90 14.92 0.48 5.53
C THR A 90 16.24 -0.27 5.83
N LYS A 91 16.97 -0.74 4.79
CA LYS A 91 18.32 -1.30 4.95
C LYS A 91 19.30 -0.30 5.52
N LEU A 92 19.14 0.99 5.19
CA LEU A 92 19.98 2.04 5.77
C LEU A 92 19.87 2.09 7.30
N ILE A 93 18.81 1.53 7.90
CA ILE A 93 18.61 1.48 9.35
C ILE A 93 19.16 0.18 9.93
N HIS A 94 18.87 -0.95 9.28
CA HIS A 94 19.15 -2.28 9.83
C HIS A 94 20.52 -2.85 9.46
N SER A 95 21.04 -2.57 8.26
CA SER A 95 22.29 -3.17 7.78
C SER A 95 23.51 -2.59 8.48
N GLU A 96 24.59 -3.34 8.64
CA GLU A 96 25.83 -2.82 9.22
C GLU A 96 26.68 -2.04 8.21
N ALA A 97 26.37 -2.16 6.92
CA ALA A 97 27.06 -1.49 5.84
C ALA A 97 26.85 0.02 5.83
N THR A 98 27.81 0.74 5.25
CA THR A 98 27.65 2.17 4.96
C THR A 98 26.65 2.37 3.81
N PRO A 99 26.02 3.55 3.67
CA PRO A 99 25.11 3.83 2.55
C PRO A 99 25.75 3.62 1.17
N ILE A 100 27.05 3.90 1.04
CA ILE A 100 27.79 3.73 -0.22
C ILE A 100 27.95 2.25 -0.55
N ASP A 101 28.30 1.44 0.45
CA ASP A 101 28.48 0.00 0.26
C ASP A 101 27.15 -0.68 -0.03
N LEU A 102 26.05 -0.26 0.60
CA LEU A 102 24.70 -0.73 0.28
C LEU A 102 24.33 -0.49 -1.20
N GLY A 103 24.71 0.67 -1.75
CA GLY A 103 24.49 0.97 -3.17
C GLY A 103 25.32 0.06 -4.09
N LYS A 104 26.60 -0.17 -3.76
CA LYS A 104 27.48 -1.07 -4.52
C LYS A 104 26.97 -2.53 -4.45
N ASP A 105 26.56 -2.97 -3.27
CA ASP A 105 26.09 -4.33 -3.04
C ASP A 105 24.76 -4.60 -3.76
N PHE A 106 23.88 -3.60 -3.83
CA PHE A 106 22.68 -3.68 -4.65
C PHE A 106 23.04 -3.90 -6.13
N VAL A 107 23.96 -3.11 -6.70
CA VAL A 107 24.36 -3.25 -8.11
C VAL A 107 25.01 -4.60 -8.38
N LYS A 108 25.93 -5.04 -7.52
CA LYS A 108 26.58 -6.35 -7.64
C LYS A 108 25.56 -7.47 -7.52
N GLY A 109 24.75 -7.46 -6.47
CA GLY A 109 23.72 -8.47 -6.23
C GLY A 109 22.68 -8.52 -7.34
N PHE A 110 22.28 -7.38 -7.89
CA PHE A 110 21.41 -7.32 -9.07
C PHE A 110 22.07 -7.94 -10.30
N ALA A 111 23.36 -7.69 -10.53
CA ALA A 111 24.09 -8.32 -11.64
C ALA A 111 24.15 -9.86 -11.48
N HIS A 112 24.37 -10.36 -10.27
CA HIS A 112 24.35 -11.80 -9.96
C HIS A 112 22.95 -12.40 -10.17
N ALA A 113 21.90 -11.71 -9.70
CA ALA A 113 20.51 -12.12 -9.92
C ALA A 113 20.14 -12.19 -11.41
N LEU A 114 20.61 -11.21 -12.20
CA LEU A 114 20.35 -11.13 -13.63
C LEU A 114 21.09 -12.22 -14.40
N LYS A 115 22.36 -12.48 -14.06
CA LYS A 115 23.21 -13.48 -14.71
C LYS A 115 22.87 -14.91 -14.30
N LYS A 116 22.25 -15.10 -13.12
CA LYS A 116 22.01 -16.41 -12.51
C LYS A 116 23.28 -17.25 -12.43
N ASP A 117 24.35 -16.63 -11.97
CA ASP A 117 25.67 -17.25 -11.87
C ASP A 117 25.82 -18.13 -10.62
N ASP A 118 27.00 -18.70 -10.41
CA ASP A 118 27.28 -19.64 -9.31
C ASP A 118 26.96 -19.04 -7.93
N LEU A 119 27.12 -17.72 -7.77
CA LEU A 119 26.78 -17.03 -6.54
C LEU A 119 25.27 -16.99 -6.28
N TYR A 120 24.48 -16.77 -7.34
CA TYR A 120 23.02 -16.88 -7.26
C TYR A 120 22.61 -18.32 -6.92
N ALA A 121 23.22 -19.32 -7.57
CA ALA A 121 22.95 -20.72 -7.27
C ALA A 121 23.31 -21.08 -5.82
N GLU A 122 24.42 -20.55 -5.30
CA GLU A 122 24.85 -20.72 -3.90
C GLU A 122 23.87 -20.06 -2.92
N TYR A 123 23.41 -18.85 -3.22
CA TYR A 123 22.40 -18.14 -2.42
C TYR A 123 21.08 -18.92 -2.35
N GLU A 124 20.58 -19.43 -3.49
CA GLU A 124 19.39 -20.26 -3.57
C GLU A 124 19.57 -21.58 -2.80
N ALA A 125 20.70 -22.26 -3.01
CA ALA A 125 21.03 -23.51 -2.32
C ALA A 125 21.16 -23.32 -0.80
N SER A 126 21.58 -22.14 -0.36
CA SER A 126 21.68 -21.78 1.07
C SER A 126 20.34 -21.36 1.68
N GLY A 127 19.25 -21.32 0.90
CA GLY A 127 17.91 -20.98 1.36
C GLY A 127 17.61 -19.49 1.43
N GLY A 128 18.44 -18.65 0.81
CA GLY A 128 18.25 -17.20 0.76
C GLY A 128 16.97 -16.79 0.01
N GLY A 129 16.67 -17.44 -1.12
CA GLY A 129 15.46 -17.21 -1.92
C GLY A 129 14.14 -17.54 -1.22
N GLN A 130 14.18 -18.27 -0.10
CA GLN A 130 12.98 -18.77 0.56
C GLN A 130 12.25 -17.72 1.42
N ALA A 131 12.80 -16.51 1.67
CA ALA A 131 12.09 -15.49 2.46
C ALA A 131 10.76 -15.01 1.86
N GLY A 132 10.61 -15.10 0.55
CA GLY A 132 9.37 -14.77 -0.15
C GLY A 132 8.31 -15.84 0.08
N ARG A 133 7.50 -15.73 1.14
CA ARG A 133 6.39 -16.66 1.41
C ARG A 133 5.30 -16.64 0.32
N VAL A 134 5.43 -15.76 -0.66
CA VAL A 134 4.63 -15.67 -1.88
C VAL A 134 5.56 -15.27 -3.03
N SER A 135 6.45 -16.18 -3.46
CA SER A 135 6.84 -16.16 -4.86
C SER A 135 5.60 -16.62 -5.63
N LEU A 136 4.76 -15.66 -6.04
CA LEU A 136 3.81 -15.94 -7.10
C LEU A 136 4.65 -16.36 -8.28
N SER A 137 4.71 -17.67 -8.55
CA SER A 137 5.41 -18.11 -9.75
C SER A 137 4.78 -17.38 -10.93
N ARG A 138 5.57 -17.02 -11.93
CA ARG A 138 5.09 -16.30 -13.12
C ARG A 138 3.85 -16.98 -13.72
N HIS A 139 3.84 -18.31 -13.69
CA HIS A 139 2.72 -19.15 -14.11
C HIS A 139 1.50 -19.05 -13.17
N ASP A 140 1.68 -18.97 -11.85
CA ASP A 140 0.58 -18.77 -10.90
C ASP A 140 -0.04 -17.37 -11.03
N LEU A 141 0.76 -16.35 -11.29
CA LEU A 141 0.25 -15.01 -11.54
C LEU A 141 -0.56 -14.97 -12.83
N GLU A 142 -0.03 -15.50 -13.94
CA GLU A 142 -0.77 -15.61 -15.21
C GLU A 142 -2.08 -16.38 -15.05
N LYS A 143 -2.04 -17.52 -14.36
CA LYS A 143 -3.22 -18.35 -14.10
C LYS A 143 -4.24 -17.63 -13.21
N LYS A 144 -3.81 -17.00 -12.11
CA LYS A 144 -4.69 -16.25 -11.20
C LYS A 144 -5.30 -15.02 -11.88
N VAL A 145 -4.55 -14.34 -12.76
CA VAL A 145 -5.09 -13.25 -13.60
C VAL A 145 -6.10 -13.80 -14.60
N ALA A 146 -5.80 -14.92 -15.26
CA ALA A 146 -6.73 -15.54 -16.20
C ALA A 146 -8.04 -16.00 -15.53
N ASP A 147 -7.97 -16.50 -14.30
CA ASP A 147 -9.14 -16.91 -13.50
C ASP A 147 -10.00 -15.71 -13.05
N MET A 148 -9.51 -14.46 -13.11
CA MET A 148 -10.31 -13.25 -12.83
C MET A 148 -11.25 -12.86 -13.98
N PHE A 149 -11.11 -13.45 -15.16
CA PHE A 149 -11.96 -13.17 -16.32
C PHE A 149 -12.83 -14.38 -16.68
N PRO A 150 -14.05 -14.17 -17.21
CA PRO A 150 -14.89 -15.26 -17.66
C PRO A 150 -14.18 -16.08 -18.74
N LYS A 151 -14.17 -17.42 -18.59
CA LYS A 151 -13.44 -18.36 -19.46
C LYS A 151 -13.99 -18.50 -20.88
N ASN A 152 -14.86 -17.59 -21.31
CA ASN A 152 -15.42 -17.58 -22.65
C ASN A 152 -14.81 -16.46 -23.52
N GLU A 153 -14.65 -16.81 -24.81
CA GLU A 153 -14.12 -16.05 -25.95
C GLU A 153 -12.60 -15.96 -26.16
N ARG A 154 -12.21 -16.01 -27.44
CA ARG A 154 -10.88 -15.66 -27.96
C ARG A 154 -10.47 -14.22 -27.60
N THR A 155 -11.44 -13.31 -27.44
CA THR A 155 -11.24 -11.90 -27.09
C THR A 155 -10.65 -11.74 -25.69
N THR A 156 -11.22 -12.45 -24.70
CA THR A 156 -10.77 -12.45 -23.31
C THR A 156 -9.33 -12.96 -23.19
N THR A 157 -9.02 -14.09 -23.86
CA THR A 157 -7.67 -14.65 -23.89
C THR A 157 -6.66 -13.70 -24.56
N ARG A 158 -7.06 -12.93 -25.57
CA ARG A 158 -6.18 -11.96 -26.23
C ARG A 158 -5.86 -10.76 -25.33
N VAL A 159 -6.86 -10.23 -24.63
CA VAL A 159 -6.69 -9.12 -23.67
C VAL A 159 -5.83 -9.56 -22.49
N ILE A 160 -6.10 -10.74 -21.92
CA ILE A 160 -5.27 -11.32 -20.85
C ILE A 160 -3.83 -11.45 -21.31
N ASN A 161 -3.57 -12.03 -22.49
CA ASN A 161 -2.20 -12.20 -22.98
C ASN A 161 -1.49 -10.86 -23.26
N ALA A 162 -2.21 -9.87 -23.77
CA ALA A 162 -1.66 -8.54 -24.06
C ALA A 162 -1.28 -7.78 -22.78
N PHE A 163 -2.01 -7.96 -21.69
CA PHE A 163 -1.69 -7.41 -20.38
C PHE A 163 -0.65 -8.26 -19.63
N ALA A 164 -0.92 -9.55 -19.45
CA ALA A 164 -0.20 -10.43 -18.54
C ALA A 164 1.27 -10.62 -18.93
N LYS A 165 1.60 -10.82 -20.22
CA LYS A 165 2.98 -11.06 -20.65
C LYS A 165 3.94 -9.91 -20.32
N PRO A 166 3.70 -8.66 -20.77
CA PRO A 166 4.57 -7.55 -20.41
C PRO A 166 4.53 -7.25 -18.91
N TYR A 167 3.37 -7.43 -18.26
CA TYR A 167 3.21 -7.23 -16.83
C TYR A 167 4.08 -8.20 -16.02
N VAL A 168 4.03 -9.49 -16.32
CA VAL A 168 4.82 -10.55 -15.66
C VAL A 168 6.31 -10.33 -15.89
N ALA A 169 6.71 -9.88 -17.08
CA ALA A 169 8.10 -9.54 -17.37
C ALA A 169 8.59 -8.37 -16.51
N LEU A 170 7.83 -7.27 -16.45
CA LEU A 170 8.12 -6.10 -15.61
C LEU A 170 8.13 -6.45 -14.12
N LYS A 171 7.18 -7.29 -13.69
CA LYS A 171 7.11 -7.78 -12.31
C LYS A 171 8.35 -8.59 -11.95
N GLY A 172 8.78 -9.49 -12.84
CA GLY A 172 10.01 -10.25 -12.67
C GLY A 172 11.25 -9.36 -12.56
N LEU A 173 11.32 -8.24 -13.30
CA LEU A 173 12.42 -7.27 -13.15
C LEU A 173 12.41 -6.57 -11.80
N ILE A 174 11.22 -6.26 -11.27
CA ILE A 174 11.07 -5.65 -9.94
C ILE A 174 11.46 -6.66 -8.84
N GLU A 175 11.03 -7.91 -8.97
CA GLU A 175 11.41 -9.00 -8.05
C GLU A 175 12.92 -9.25 -8.05
N LEU A 176 13.57 -9.22 -9.22
CA LEU A 176 15.04 -9.28 -9.33
C LEU A 176 15.72 -8.10 -8.62
N GLY A 177 15.09 -6.92 -8.57
CA GLY A 177 15.56 -5.79 -7.76
C GLY A 177 15.56 -6.10 -6.26
N GLU A 178 14.47 -6.69 -5.75
CA GLU A 178 14.35 -7.11 -4.35
C GLU A 178 15.37 -8.21 -4.02
N GLU A 179 15.49 -9.22 -4.88
CA GLU A 179 16.46 -10.31 -4.76
C GLU A 179 17.90 -9.80 -4.81
N GLY A 180 18.24 -8.93 -5.77
CA GLY A 180 19.59 -8.38 -5.90
C GLY A 180 20.04 -7.66 -4.64
N SER A 181 19.10 -6.99 -4.00
CA SER A 181 19.29 -6.35 -2.71
C SER A 181 19.63 -7.37 -1.60
N ARG A 182 19.04 -8.56 -1.60
CA ARG A 182 19.36 -9.65 -0.63
C ARG A 182 20.64 -10.39 -1.00
N ILE A 183 20.86 -10.67 -2.29
CA ILE A 183 22.07 -11.33 -2.80
C ILE A 183 23.31 -10.48 -2.51
N GLY A 184 23.24 -9.16 -2.66
CA GLY A 184 24.34 -8.26 -2.30
C GLY A 184 24.73 -8.40 -0.82
N GLU A 185 23.72 -8.48 0.05
CA GLU A 185 23.94 -8.69 1.49
C GLU A 185 24.53 -10.08 1.79
N PHE A 186 23.99 -11.12 1.16
CA PHE A 186 24.49 -12.50 1.26
C PHE A 186 25.96 -12.56 0.86
N THR A 187 26.30 -11.95 -0.28
CA THR A 187 27.67 -11.90 -0.83
C THR A 187 28.63 -11.27 0.16
N ARG A 188 28.23 -10.16 0.79
CA ARG A 188 29.07 -9.48 1.77
C ARG A 188 29.24 -10.28 3.05
N ARG A 189 28.17 -10.95 3.53
CA ARG A 189 28.20 -11.69 4.79
C ARG A 189 28.85 -13.07 4.69
N ARG A 190 28.77 -13.73 3.54
CA ARG A 190 29.46 -15.01 3.33
C ARG A 190 30.98 -14.82 3.32
N GLY A 191 31.49 -13.64 2.91
CA GLY A 191 32.93 -13.43 2.75
C GLY A 191 33.52 -14.19 1.56
N ASP A 192 34.83 -14.13 1.38
CA ASP A 192 35.48 -14.67 0.17
C ASP A 192 35.68 -16.20 0.22
N ASP A 193 35.93 -16.76 1.41
CA ASP A 193 36.11 -18.21 1.64
C ASP A 193 35.13 -18.75 2.71
N PRO A 194 33.83 -18.86 2.39
CA PRO A 194 32.81 -19.24 3.36
C PRO A 194 32.80 -20.73 3.69
N THR A 195 32.73 -21.06 4.98
CA THR A 195 32.28 -22.40 5.40
C THR A 195 30.80 -22.59 5.07
N ARG A 196 30.32 -23.84 5.11
CA ARG A 196 28.88 -24.12 4.95
C ARG A 196 28.02 -23.38 5.98
N GLU A 197 28.50 -23.25 7.22
CA GLU A 197 27.80 -22.52 8.28
C GLU A 197 27.71 -21.03 7.95
N ASP A 198 28.80 -20.43 7.44
CA ASP A 198 28.82 -19.02 7.03
C ASP A 198 27.81 -18.74 5.92
N LYS A 199 27.68 -19.64 4.93
CA LYS A 199 26.67 -19.52 3.87
C LYS A 199 25.25 -19.53 4.43
N LEU A 200 24.96 -20.42 5.37
CA LEU A 200 23.62 -20.51 5.99
C LEU A 200 23.30 -19.28 6.83
N TRP A 201 24.26 -18.79 7.62
CA TRP A 201 24.09 -17.56 8.39
C TRP A 201 23.98 -16.33 7.49
N ALA A 202 24.78 -16.24 6.44
CA ALA A 202 24.69 -15.16 5.46
C ALA A 202 23.32 -15.18 4.76
N ALA A 203 22.80 -16.36 4.41
CA ALA A 203 21.48 -16.50 3.81
C ALA A 203 20.38 -16.06 4.79
N TYR A 204 20.42 -16.55 6.03
CA TYR A 204 19.49 -16.13 7.08
C TYR A 204 19.51 -14.60 7.31
N LEU A 205 20.71 -14.03 7.50
CA LEU A 205 20.87 -12.60 7.76
C LEU A 205 20.48 -11.75 6.54
N SER A 206 20.72 -12.22 5.31
CA SER A 206 20.32 -11.51 4.09
C SER A 206 18.80 -11.36 3.98
N ARG A 207 18.04 -12.36 4.48
CA ARG A 207 16.58 -12.33 4.57
C ARG A 207 16.12 -11.37 5.66
N GLU A 208 16.80 -11.40 6.80
CA GLU A 208 16.52 -10.52 7.95
C GLU A 208 16.87 -9.06 7.70
N VAL A 209 17.54 -8.68 6.59
CA VAL A 209 17.73 -7.25 6.27
C VAL A 209 16.43 -6.57 5.85
N THR A 210 15.45 -7.33 5.37
CA THR A 210 14.05 -6.91 5.21
C THR A 210 13.17 -7.66 6.23
N VAL A 211 11.85 -7.47 6.19
CA VAL A 211 10.93 -8.29 7.00
C VAL A 211 10.92 -9.72 6.45
N ASP A 212 11.25 -10.71 7.28
CA ASP A 212 11.13 -12.12 6.89
C ASP A 212 9.67 -12.59 7.05
N PHE A 213 8.95 -12.69 5.95
CA PHE A 213 7.55 -13.10 5.92
C PHE A 213 7.32 -14.56 6.32
N GLN A 214 8.37 -15.39 6.37
CA GLN A 214 8.28 -16.76 6.88
C GLN A 214 8.31 -16.85 8.41
N ARG A 215 8.79 -15.80 9.09
CA ARG A 215 8.83 -15.74 10.55
C ARG A 215 7.43 -15.44 11.08
N GLY A 216 6.91 -16.32 11.94
CA GLY A 216 5.59 -16.13 12.53
C GLY A 216 5.23 -17.23 13.53
N GLY A 217 4.58 -16.86 14.63
CA GLY A 217 4.04 -17.82 15.59
C GLY A 217 2.81 -18.56 15.03
N ARG A 218 2.49 -19.73 15.57
CA ARG A 218 1.36 -20.58 15.12
C ARG A 218 0.03 -19.81 15.00
N LYS A 219 -0.33 -19.02 16.03
CA LYS A 219 -1.55 -18.20 16.04
C LYS A 219 -1.48 -17.04 15.04
N GLY A 220 -0.33 -16.36 14.95
CA GLY A 220 -0.10 -15.27 13.99
C GLY A 220 -0.24 -15.75 12.54
N ARG A 221 0.30 -16.93 12.21
CA ARG A 221 0.14 -17.55 10.87
C ARG A 221 -1.31 -17.83 10.53
N GLN A 222 -2.12 -18.32 11.48
CA GLN A 222 -3.55 -18.56 11.28
C GLN A 222 -4.33 -17.26 11.10
N TRP A 223 -4.03 -16.24 11.90
CA TRP A 223 -4.69 -14.94 11.80
C TRP A 223 -4.33 -14.22 10.50
N ASN A 224 -3.09 -14.35 10.03
CA ASN A 224 -2.64 -13.76 8.77
C ASN A 224 -3.34 -14.34 7.51
N LEU A 225 -4.05 -15.47 7.63
CA LEU A 225 -4.93 -15.97 6.56
C LEU A 225 -6.22 -15.14 6.43
N VAL A 226 -6.71 -14.61 7.56
CA VAL A 226 -7.95 -13.84 7.64
C VAL A 226 -7.68 -12.34 7.49
N VAL A 227 -6.64 -11.85 8.17
CA VAL A 227 -6.18 -10.47 8.08
C VAL A 227 -4.81 -10.44 7.42
N ARG A 228 -4.80 -10.18 6.11
CA ARG A 228 -3.57 -10.10 5.32
C ARG A 228 -2.71 -8.94 5.83
N PHE A 229 -1.38 -9.13 5.83
CA PHE A 229 -0.38 -8.17 6.31
C PHE A 229 -0.28 -7.96 7.83
N PHE A 230 -1.11 -8.65 8.64
CA PHE A 230 -1.01 -8.62 10.11
C PHE A 230 0.39 -9.01 10.63
N ASN A 231 0.91 -10.17 10.19
CA ASN A 231 2.21 -10.65 10.65
C ASN A 231 3.36 -9.77 10.10
N PRO A 232 3.39 -9.38 8.81
CA PRO A 232 4.33 -8.38 8.30
C PRO A 232 4.44 -7.11 9.16
N GLY A 233 3.32 -6.48 9.52
CA GLY A 233 3.33 -5.26 10.34
C GLY A 233 3.93 -5.48 11.72
N LEU A 234 3.59 -6.60 12.38
CA LEU A 234 4.18 -6.95 13.68
C LEU A 234 5.69 -7.22 13.60
N GLN A 235 6.15 -7.90 12.54
CA GLN A 235 7.56 -8.24 12.38
C GLN A 235 8.43 -7.00 12.10
N GLY A 236 7.91 -6.01 11.38
CA GLY A 236 8.61 -4.73 11.15
C GLY A 236 8.89 -3.99 12.47
N ILE A 237 7.87 -3.89 13.34
CA ILE A 237 8.00 -3.30 14.68
C ILE A 237 8.97 -4.10 15.56
N ASP A 238 8.82 -5.42 15.63
CA ASP A 238 9.70 -6.30 16.42
C ASP A 238 11.17 -6.14 16.01
N LYS A 239 11.43 -6.08 14.70
CA LYS A 239 12.78 -5.92 14.19
C LYS A 239 13.37 -4.56 14.54
N LEU A 240 12.62 -3.47 14.34
CA LEU A 240 13.09 -2.14 14.73
C LEU A 240 13.42 -2.08 16.23
N ALA A 241 12.60 -2.70 17.09
CA ALA A 241 12.85 -2.77 18.53
C ALA A 241 14.11 -3.58 18.87
N ARG A 242 14.33 -4.72 18.20
CA ARG A 242 15.55 -5.53 18.37
C ARG A 242 16.80 -4.78 17.95
N ASP A 243 16.76 -4.09 16.81
CA ASP A 243 17.90 -3.34 16.29
C ASP A 243 18.20 -2.12 17.16
N PHE A 244 17.18 -1.46 17.71
CA PHE A 244 17.35 -0.41 18.69
C PHE A 244 17.98 -0.93 19.98
N LYS A 245 17.58 -2.11 20.47
CA LYS A 245 18.20 -2.75 21.64
C LYS A 245 19.64 -3.18 21.38
N ALA A 246 19.94 -3.68 20.18
CA ALA A 246 21.27 -4.15 19.81
C ALA A 246 22.25 -2.99 19.58
N ASN A 247 21.82 -1.92 18.91
CA ASN A 247 22.66 -0.74 18.65
C ASN A 247 21.83 0.55 18.56
N PRO A 248 21.49 1.16 19.71
CA PRO A 248 20.64 2.36 19.73
C PRO A 248 21.30 3.55 19.04
N GLY A 249 22.63 3.71 19.18
CA GLY A 249 23.37 4.81 18.55
C GLY A 249 23.30 4.78 17.03
N ARG A 250 23.42 3.60 16.42
CA ARG A 250 23.27 3.41 14.98
C ARG A 250 21.87 3.78 14.51
N VAL A 251 20.83 3.25 15.17
CA VAL A 251 19.44 3.52 14.82
C VAL A 251 19.12 5.01 14.96
N LEU A 252 19.58 5.66 16.03
CA LEU A 252 19.39 7.10 16.25
C LEU A 252 20.12 7.96 15.21
N LEU A 253 21.38 7.63 14.87
CA LEU A 253 22.14 8.38 13.87
C LEU A 253 21.48 8.29 12.48
N ARG A 254 21.06 7.10 12.07
CA ARG A 254 20.36 6.89 10.79
C ARG A 254 18.95 7.46 10.80
N GLY A 255 18.25 7.34 11.94
CA GLY A 255 16.99 8.03 12.19
C GLY A 255 17.14 9.55 12.04
N ALA A 256 18.21 10.15 12.56
CA ALA A 256 18.47 11.58 12.41
C ALA A 256 18.67 12.00 10.95
N LEU A 257 19.26 11.15 10.08
CA LEU A 257 19.33 11.40 8.64
C LEU A 257 17.94 11.41 7.99
N ILE A 258 17.08 10.45 8.36
CA ILE A 258 15.68 10.40 7.91
C ILE A 258 14.93 11.65 8.38
N SER A 259 15.12 12.05 9.64
CA SER A 259 14.57 13.29 10.19
C SER A 259 15.05 14.51 9.42
N LEU A 260 16.34 14.61 9.13
CA LEU A 260 16.90 15.73 8.37
C LEU A 260 16.26 15.86 6.99
N ILE A 261 16.15 14.76 6.23
CA ILE A 261 15.50 14.76 4.90
C ILE A 261 14.04 15.21 5.03
N SER A 262 13.34 14.71 6.05
CA SER A 262 11.92 15.00 6.29
C SER A 262 11.70 16.47 6.67
N LEU A 263 12.54 17.01 7.55
CA LEU A 263 12.53 18.41 7.95
C LEU A 263 12.84 19.33 6.76
N LEU A 264 13.86 19.01 5.95
CA LEU A 264 14.18 19.78 4.73
C LEU A 264 13.02 19.75 3.73
N THR A 265 12.39 18.59 3.56
CA THR A 265 11.22 18.42 2.70
C THR A 265 10.03 19.26 3.21
N PHE A 266 9.77 19.26 4.52
CA PHE A 266 8.73 20.09 5.12
C PHE A 266 9.03 21.58 4.95
N LEU A 267 10.24 22.04 5.30
CA LEU A 267 10.61 23.46 5.22
C LEU A 267 10.48 24.04 3.81
N LYS A 268 10.81 23.23 2.79
CA LYS A 268 10.61 23.56 1.37
C LYS A 268 9.14 23.67 0.98
N ASN A 269 8.27 22.89 1.62
CA ASN A 269 6.88 22.72 1.21
C ASN A 269 5.83 23.37 2.12
N LYS A 270 6.21 23.89 3.30
CA LYS A 270 5.29 24.38 4.34
C LYS A 270 4.25 25.40 3.83
N ASP A 271 4.62 26.22 2.85
CA ASP A 271 3.76 27.26 2.26
C ASP A 271 3.16 26.84 0.90
N ASN A 272 3.50 25.66 0.40
CA ASN A 272 3.08 25.21 -0.93
C ASN A 272 1.60 24.77 -0.89
N PRO A 273 0.70 25.41 -1.66
CA PRO A 273 -0.72 25.06 -1.70
C PRO A 273 -0.97 23.58 -2.04
N ARG A 274 -0.15 22.97 -2.91
CA ARG A 274 -0.26 21.54 -3.28
C ARG A 274 0.10 20.63 -2.12
N TYR A 275 1.11 21.00 -1.33
CA TYR A 275 1.47 20.26 -0.13
C TYR A 275 0.36 20.34 0.92
N LEU A 276 -0.20 21.52 1.14
CA LEU A 276 -1.29 21.69 2.11
C LEU A 276 -2.59 20.98 1.68
N ASP A 277 -2.83 20.85 0.37
CA ASP A 277 -4.01 20.13 -0.17
C ASP A 277 -3.89 18.61 -0.15
N GLU A 278 -2.67 18.09 0.02
CA GLU A 278 -2.41 16.67 -0.09
C GLU A 278 -3.05 15.89 1.07
N SER A 279 -3.46 14.66 0.77
CA SER A 279 -4.03 13.75 1.77
C SER A 279 -3.06 13.52 2.94
N ARG A 280 -3.61 13.39 4.15
CA ARG A 280 -2.83 13.14 5.37
C ARG A 280 -1.96 11.89 5.22
N TYR A 281 -2.57 10.80 4.76
CA TYR A 281 -1.88 9.55 4.45
C TYR A 281 -0.65 9.76 3.57
N ARG A 282 -0.76 10.56 2.50
CA ARG A 282 0.35 10.76 1.57
C ARG A 282 1.47 11.62 2.17
N ARG A 283 1.16 12.64 2.97
CA ARG A 283 2.17 13.42 3.69
C ARG A 283 2.90 12.60 4.76
N ASP A 284 2.19 11.69 5.43
CA ASP A 284 2.79 10.83 6.46
C ASP A 284 3.57 9.64 5.88
N ASN A 285 3.23 9.14 4.71
CA ASN A 285 3.89 7.97 4.12
C ASN A 285 4.95 8.30 3.06
N PHE A 286 4.99 9.55 2.57
CA PHE A 286 5.86 9.94 1.48
C PHE A 286 6.51 11.31 1.72
N TRP A 287 7.77 11.44 1.31
CA TRP A 287 8.37 12.73 1.03
C TRP A 287 7.81 13.27 -0.28
N CYS A 288 7.14 14.41 -0.20
CA CYS A 288 6.43 15.01 -1.32
C CYS A 288 7.32 16.06 -2.00
N PHE A 289 7.51 15.95 -3.31
CA PHE A 289 8.24 16.92 -4.13
C PHE A 289 7.36 17.40 -5.28
N TYR A 290 7.49 18.68 -5.62
CA TYR A 290 6.70 19.33 -6.67
C TYR A 290 7.64 19.92 -7.73
N PRO A 291 8.30 19.09 -8.55
CA PRO A 291 9.32 19.55 -9.49
C PRO A 291 8.76 20.41 -10.63
N THR A 292 7.50 20.21 -11.01
CA THR A 292 6.81 20.97 -12.06
C THR A 292 5.38 21.25 -11.67
N GLU A 293 4.70 22.16 -12.38
CA GLU A 293 3.28 22.48 -12.15
C GLU A 293 2.34 21.29 -12.33
N SER A 294 2.71 20.30 -13.15
CA SER A 294 1.84 19.18 -13.54
C SER A 294 2.20 17.84 -12.88
N ILE A 295 3.34 17.74 -12.18
CA ILE A 295 3.83 16.49 -11.60
C ILE A 295 4.01 16.66 -10.09
N ASN A 296 3.28 15.87 -9.30
CA ASN A 296 3.62 15.60 -7.91
C ASN A 296 4.50 14.33 -7.88
N LEU A 297 5.65 14.39 -7.23
CA LEU A 297 6.54 13.25 -7.00
C LEU A 297 6.47 12.84 -5.52
N TYR A 298 6.29 11.56 -5.25
CA TYR A 298 6.15 10.98 -3.93
C TYR A 298 7.18 9.89 -3.73
N ILE A 299 8.16 10.17 -2.87
CA ILE A 299 9.17 9.18 -2.50
C ILE A 299 8.70 8.52 -1.20
N PRO A 300 8.43 7.20 -1.17
CA PRO A 300 7.94 6.56 0.02
C PRO A 300 9.00 6.65 1.13
N LYS A 301 8.55 7.05 2.31
CA LYS A 301 9.36 6.99 3.53
C LYS A 301 9.63 5.50 3.87
N PRO A 302 10.72 5.19 4.59
CA PRO A 302 10.94 3.86 5.17
C PRO A 302 9.71 3.41 5.98
N PHE A 303 9.61 2.12 6.34
CA PHE A 303 8.48 1.56 7.09
C PHE A 303 8.29 2.19 8.49
N GLU A 304 8.38 1.44 9.58
CA GLU A 304 8.06 1.92 10.93
C GLU A 304 8.96 3.08 11.35
N ALA A 305 10.22 3.04 10.93
CA ALA A 305 11.17 4.11 11.19
C ALA A 305 10.89 5.40 10.39
N GLY A 306 10.25 5.32 9.22
CA GLY A 306 9.84 6.50 8.47
C GLY A 306 8.71 7.25 9.18
N MET A 307 7.85 6.54 9.92
CA MET A 307 6.83 7.16 10.76
C MET A 307 7.44 7.88 11.97
N ILE A 308 8.35 7.20 12.69
CA ILE A 308 8.97 7.75 13.91
C ILE A 308 9.95 8.87 13.58
N PHE A 309 10.89 8.62 12.67
CA PHE A 309 11.96 9.57 12.36
C PHE A 309 11.63 10.49 11.20
N GLY A 310 10.67 10.16 10.33
CA GLY A 310 10.30 11.02 9.22
C GLY A 310 9.08 11.88 9.50
N SER A 311 7.94 11.23 9.77
CA SER A 311 6.66 11.92 9.92
C SER A 311 6.48 12.60 11.27
N ALA A 312 7.01 12.05 12.37
CA ALA A 312 6.93 12.71 13.68
C ALA A 312 7.59 14.10 13.69
N PRO A 313 8.83 14.28 13.20
CA PRO A 313 9.45 15.60 13.16
C PRO A 313 8.74 16.58 12.22
N GLU A 314 8.25 16.12 11.05
CA GLU A 314 7.44 16.95 10.15
C GLU A 314 6.16 17.44 10.84
N ARG A 315 5.47 16.55 11.57
CA ARG A 315 4.24 16.86 12.31
C ARG A 315 4.48 17.82 13.47
N PHE A 316 5.59 17.65 14.19
CA PHE A 316 5.99 18.58 15.24
C PHE A 316 6.26 19.98 14.68
N LEU A 317 6.97 20.10 13.54
CA LEU A 317 7.13 21.39 12.87
C LEU A 317 5.81 21.93 12.31
N GLU A 318 4.93 21.10 11.75
CA GLU A 318 3.59 21.50 11.29
C GLU A 318 2.78 22.09 12.45
N TRP A 319 2.85 21.47 13.63
CA TRP A 319 2.22 21.94 14.87
C TRP A 319 2.79 23.29 15.32
N MET A 320 4.13 23.43 15.37
CA MET A 320 4.77 24.68 15.75
C MET A 320 4.48 25.82 14.76
N TYR A 321 4.55 25.53 13.46
CA TYR A 321 4.46 26.53 12.40
C TYR A 321 3.02 26.97 12.14
N HIS A 322 2.09 26.03 12.00
CA HIS A 322 0.68 26.34 11.73
C HIS A 322 -0.16 26.53 13.00
N LYS A 323 0.43 26.38 14.19
CA LYS A 323 -0.24 26.45 15.50
C LYS A 323 -1.52 25.61 15.53
N ASP A 324 -1.52 24.46 14.88
CA ASP A 324 -2.70 23.58 14.80
C ASP A 324 -2.83 22.75 16.09
N PRO A 325 -3.73 23.10 17.04
CA PRO A 325 -3.82 22.41 18.33
C PRO A 325 -4.22 20.93 18.18
N GLY A 326 -4.79 20.54 17.03
CA GLY A 326 -5.16 19.15 16.72
C GLY A 326 -4.02 18.30 16.17
N ALA A 327 -2.96 18.90 15.62
CA ALA A 327 -1.93 18.19 14.87
C ALA A 327 -1.23 17.08 15.68
N MET A 328 -0.96 17.31 16.97
CA MET A 328 -0.32 16.31 17.84
C MET A 328 -1.26 15.16 18.22
N LYS A 329 -2.55 15.44 18.45
CA LYS A 329 -3.56 14.41 18.73
C LYS A 329 -3.82 13.55 17.48
N GLU A 330 -3.97 14.20 16.32
CA GLU A 330 -4.08 13.51 15.04
C GLU A 330 -2.84 12.70 14.72
N PHE A 331 -1.66 13.21 15.05
CA PHE A 331 -0.40 12.48 14.89
C PHE A 331 -0.36 11.24 15.78
N ALA A 332 -0.64 11.37 17.08
CA ALA A 332 -0.68 10.23 18.00
C ALA A 332 -1.68 9.17 17.52
N LYS A 333 -2.86 9.60 17.03
CA LYS A 333 -3.83 8.71 16.40
C LYS A 333 -3.26 8.05 15.14
N SER A 334 -2.62 8.80 14.24
CA SER A 334 -2.07 8.26 12.99
C SER A 334 -0.95 7.26 13.25
N VAL A 335 -0.10 7.52 14.25
CA VAL A 335 0.93 6.57 14.70
C VAL A 335 0.29 5.32 15.28
N PHE A 336 -0.72 5.47 16.13
CA PHE A 336 -1.45 4.34 16.69
C PHE A 336 -2.13 3.51 15.60
N ASP A 337 -2.83 4.14 14.67
CA ASP A 337 -3.54 3.48 13.57
C ASP A 337 -2.54 2.72 12.66
N GLU A 338 -1.36 3.28 12.38
CA GLU A 338 -0.34 2.65 11.51
C GLU A 338 0.45 1.53 12.22
N LEU A 339 0.78 1.70 13.50
CA LEU A 339 1.53 0.69 14.27
C LEU A 339 0.62 -0.39 14.86
N SER A 340 -0.70 -0.17 14.88
CA SER A 340 -1.65 -1.18 15.31
C SER A 340 -1.86 -2.18 14.18
N PRO A 341 -1.75 -3.49 14.46
CA PRO A 341 -2.06 -4.49 13.46
C PRO A 341 -3.52 -4.38 13.03
N ASP A 342 -3.79 -4.56 11.73
CA ASP A 342 -5.15 -4.66 11.23
C ASP A 342 -5.93 -5.75 11.98
N ILE A 343 -7.14 -5.42 12.39
CA ILE A 343 -8.07 -6.34 13.07
C ILE A 343 -9.29 -6.69 12.23
N ILE A 344 -9.53 -5.94 11.15
CA ILE A 344 -10.66 -6.16 10.25
C ILE A 344 -10.29 -7.33 9.32
N PRO A 345 -11.09 -8.41 9.30
CA PRO A 345 -10.93 -9.47 8.31
C PRO A 345 -10.87 -8.88 6.90
N THR A 346 -9.84 -9.21 6.12
CA THR A 346 -9.64 -8.64 4.79
C THR A 346 -10.85 -8.88 3.88
N ALA A 347 -11.54 -10.01 4.05
CA ALA A 347 -12.78 -10.31 3.33
C ALA A 347 -13.92 -9.30 3.58
N MET A 348 -13.91 -8.62 4.73
CA MET A 348 -14.90 -7.61 5.10
C MET A 348 -14.46 -6.19 4.76
N ALA A 349 -13.17 -5.96 4.46
CA ALA A 349 -12.62 -4.62 4.25
C ALA A 349 -13.42 -3.83 3.20
N GLY A 350 -13.67 -4.43 2.03
CA GLY A 350 -14.47 -3.79 0.98
C GLY A 350 -15.88 -3.43 1.43
N LEU A 351 -16.58 -4.32 2.16
CA LEU A 351 -17.92 -4.03 2.67
C LEU A 351 -17.91 -2.87 3.67
N VAL A 352 -16.94 -2.84 4.58
CA VAL A 352 -16.77 -1.76 5.55
C VAL A 352 -16.51 -0.44 4.84
N GLU A 353 -15.62 -0.44 3.84
CA GLU A 353 -15.34 0.74 3.01
C GLU A 353 -16.62 1.28 2.33
N GLN A 354 -17.44 0.39 1.77
CA GLN A 354 -18.70 0.74 1.10
C GLN A 354 -19.75 1.30 2.07
N ILE A 355 -19.89 0.73 3.26
CA ILE A 355 -20.82 1.18 4.29
C ILE A 355 -20.38 2.53 4.83
N ALA A 356 -19.08 2.68 5.15
CA ALA A 356 -18.52 3.91 5.68
C ALA A 356 -18.35 5.00 4.61
N ASN A 357 -18.47 4.65 3.33
CA ASN A 357 -18.11 5.50 2.18
C ASN A 357 -16.69 6.08 2.33
N LYS A 358 -15.76 5.32 2.88
CA LYS A 358 -14.38 5.75 3.16
C LYS A 358 -13.41 4.63 2.83
N SER A 359 -12.30 4.98 2.18
CA SER A 359 -11.17 4.07 2.02
C SER A 359 -10.51 3.83 3.38
N LEU A 360 -10.34 2.57 3.76
CA LEU A 360 -9.61 2.17 4.97
C LEU A 360 -8.11 2.50 4.85
N LEU A 361 -7.56 2.52 3.63
CA LEU A 361 -6.17 2.87 3.38
C LEU A 361 -5.88 4.37 3.51
N THR A 362 -6.71 5.21 2.90
CA THR A 362 -6.41 6.66 2.77
C THR A 362 -7.28 7.55 3.65
N GLY A 363 -8.38 7.02 4.19
CA GLY A 363 -9.41 7.77 4.90
C GLY A 363 -10.29 8.65 4.00
N ALA A 364 -9.98 8.74 2.70
CA ALA A 364 -10.71 9.57 1.75
C ALA A 364 -12.09 8.97 1.41
N PRO A 365 -13.11 9.80 1.11
CA PRO A 365 -14.41 9.29 0.74
C PRO A 365 -14.37 8.58 -0.63
N ILE A 366 -15.07 7.45 -0.75
CA ILE A 366 -15.19 6.72 -2.04
C ILE A 366 -15.99 7.57 -3.03
N VAL A 367 -17.20 7.96 -2.63
CA VAL A 367 -18.06 8.91 -3.34
C VAL A 367 -17.96 10.27 -2.63
N PRO A 368 -17.36 11.28 -3.29
CA PRO A 368 -17.25 12.62 -2.73
C PRO A 368 -18.62 13.21 -2.43
N ALA A 369 -18.73 14.03 -1.38
CA ALA A 369 -20.00 14.65 -0.96
C ALA A 369 -20.74 15.39 -2.10
N ALA A 370 -20.02 15.99 -3.04
CA ALA A 370 -20.62 16.67 -4.19
C ALA A 370 -21.37 15.74 -5.16
N GLU A 371 -20.95 14.47 -5.23
CA GLU A 371 -21.51 13.44 -6.11
C GLU A 371 -22.54 12.56 -5.39
N GLN A 372 -22.58 12.54 -4.05
CA GLN A 372 -23.52 11.71 -3.28
C GLN A 372 -25.00 12.01 -3.54
N ARG A 373 -25.31 13.23 -4.02
CA ARG A 373 -26.67 13.65 -4.40
C ARG A 373 -27.10 13.17 -5.80
N LEU A 374 -26.17 12.62 -6.57
CA LEU A 374 -26.46 12.10 -7.91
C LEU A 374 -27.02 10.68 -7.79
N GLU A 375 -27.81 10.28 -8.78
CA GLU A 375 -28.21 8.89 -8.95
C GLU A 375 -26.98 7.97 -8.94
N PRO A 376 -27.06 6.75 -8.37
CA PRO A 376 -25.89 5.88 -8.21
C PRO A 376 -25.06 5.74 -9.47
N ARG A 377 -25.68 5.45 -10.63
CA ARG A 377 -25.00 5.30 -11.92
C ARG A 377 -24.20 6.52 -12.39
N ASP A 378 -24.55 7.71 -11.92
CA ASP A 378 -23.93 8.99 -12.32
C ASP A 378 -22.81 9.43 -11.36
N GLN A 379 -22.49 8.61 -10.34
CA GLN A 379 -21.43 8.88 -9.37
C GLN A 379 -20.05 8.49 -9.91
N TYR A 380 -19.58 9.22 -10.91
CA TYR A 380 -18.25 9.09 -11.52
C TYR A 380 -17.58 10.44 -11.77
N GLY A 381 -16.26 10.43 -11.97
CA GLY A 381 -15.49 11.62 -12.29
C GLY A 381 -14.54 11.41 -13.47
N PRO A 382 -13.73 12.43 -13.83
CA PRO A 382 -12.85 12.39 -14.99
C PRO A 382 -11.77 11.29 -14.97
N GLN A 383 -11.54 10.66 -13.82
CA GLN A 383 -10.55 9.60 -13.65
C GLN A 383 -11.17 8.21 -13.52
N THR A 384 -12.50 8.11 -13.44
CA THR A 384 -13.18 6.83 -13.38
C THR A 384 -13.03 6.11 -14.72
N THR A 385 -12.73 4.82 -14.66
CA THR A 385 -12.48 4.00 -15.84
C THR A 385 -13.76 3.78 -16.64
N ALA A 386 -13.65 3.77 -17.98
CA ALA A 386 -14.79 3.58 -18.86
C ALA A 386 -15.49 2.23 -18.65
N PRO A 387 -14.77 1.11 -18.39
CA PRO A 387 -15.42 -0.14 -18.02
C PRO A 387 -16.23 -0.03 -16.71
N ALA A 388 -15.73 0.69 -15.70
CA ALA A 388 -16.47 0.90 -14.45
C ALA A 388 -17.71 1.78 -14.65
N ILE A 389 -17.63 2.82 -15.49
CA ILE A 389 -18.78 3.65 -15.87
C ILE A 389 -19.84 2.80 -16.58
N THR A 390 -19.43 2.03 -17.58
CA THR A 390 -20.32 1.15 -18.35
C THR A 390 -21.03 0.14 -17.44
N LEU A 391 -20.29 -0.51 -16.55
CA LEU A 391 -20.85 -1.48 -15.61
C LEU A 391 -21.79 -0.81 -14.60
N GLY A 392 -21.42 0.37 -14.09
CA GLY A 392 -22.26 1.13 -13.16
C GLY A 392 -23.59 1.58 -13.78
N GLN A 393 -23.55 2.01 -15.04
CA GLN A 393 -24.75 2.36 -15.81
C GLN A 393 -25.65 1.14 -16.06
N ALA A 394 -25.06 0.00 -16.43
CA ALA A 394 -25.81 -1.23 -16.71
C ALA A 394 -26.49 -1.82 -15.46
N LEU A 395 -25.82 -1.75 -14.30
CA LEU A 395 -26.31 -2.33 -13.04
C LEU A 395 -27.01 -1.32 -12.12
N ASN A 396 -27.09 -0.05 -12.53
CA ASN A 396 -27.57 1.07 -11.72
C ASN A 396 -26.84 1.19 -10.36
N VAL A 397 -25.51 1.09 -10.39
CA VAL A 397 -24.64 1.22 -9.21
C VAL A 397 -23.54 2.25 -9.47
N SER A 398 -22.94 2.79 -8.40
CA SER A 398 -21.87 3.79 -8.52
C SER A 398 -20.59 3.22 -9.15
N PRO A 399 -20.12 3.80 -10.28
CA PRO A 399 -18.82 3.46 -10.87
C PRO A 399 -17.66 3.61 -9.89
N ARG A 400 -17.65 4.66 -9.06
CA ARG A 400 -16.64 4.84 -7.99
C ARG A 400 -16.69 3.72 -6.95
N ARG A 401 -17.88 3.27 -6.57
CA ARG A 401 -18.05 2.15 -5.63
C ARG A 401 -17.58 0.83 -6.24
N ILE A 402 -17.82 0.62 -7.54
CA ILE A 402 -17.28 -0.54 -8.29
C ILE A 402 -15.75 -0.54 -8.22
N GLU A 403 -15.10 0.56 -8.59
CA GLU A 403 -13.64 0.65 -8.57
C GLU A 403 -13.06 0.45 -7.17
N ALA A 404 -13.69 1.07 -6.16
CA ALA A 404 -13.29 0.87 -4.77
C ALA A 404 -13.39 -0.61 -4.39
N MET A 405 -14.51 -1.27 -4.66
CA MET A 405 -14.70 -2.69 -4.33
C MET A 405 -13.72 -3.61 -5.07
N ILE A 406 -13.43 -3.34 -6.35
CA ILE A 406 -12.39 -4.04 -7.11
C ILE A 406 -11.04 -3.84 -6.43
N SER A 407 -10.70 -2.61 -6.04
CA SER A 407 -9.46 -2.32 -5.31
C SER A 407 -9.37 -3.08 -3.99
N SER A 408 -10.46 -3.10 -3.20
CA SER A 408 -10.52 -3.77 -1.90
C SER A 408 -10.41 -5.28 -1.97
N TYR A 409 -10.75 -5.92 -3.09
CA TYR A 409 -10.67 -7.38 -3.23
C TYR A 409 -9.52 -7.85 -4.11
N THR A 410 -8.86 -6.96 -4.85
CA THR A 410 -7.72 -7.30 -5.72
C THR A 410 -6.43 -6.58 -5.33
N GLY A 411 -6.43 -5.81 -4.24
CA GLY A 411 -5.23 -5.10 -3.78
C GLY A 411 -4.70 -4.07 -4.80
N GLY A 412 -5.56 -3.54 -5.66
CA GLY A 412 -5.20 -2.57 -6.71
C GLY A 412 -4.81 -3.16 -8.06
N MET A 413 -4.54 -4.47 -8.16
CA MET A 413 -4.23 -5.12 -9.45
C MET A 413 -5.40 -5.03 -10.43
N GLY A 414 -6.64 -5.16 -9.94
CA GLY A 414 -7.84 -4.98 -10.76
C GLY A 414 -7.96 -3.57 -11.33
N LEU A 415 -7.52 -2.54 -10.58
CA LEU A 415 -7.47 -1.17 -11.11
C LEU A 415 -6.41 -1.04 -12.21
N GLU A 416 -5.24 -1.69 -12.09
CA GLU A 416 -4.21 -1.68 -13.15
C GLU A 416 -4.72 -2.38 -14.43
N VAL A 417 -5.58 -3.40 -14.31
CA VAL A 417 -6.29 -3.99 -15.46
C VAL A 417 -7.30 -3.00 -16.05
N LEU A 418 -8.18 -2.39 -15.25
CA LEU A 418 -9.16 -1.42 -15.74
C LEU A 418 -8.47 -0.24 -16.44
N ASP A 419 -7.33 0.19 -15.90
CA ASP A 419 -6.48 1.22 -16.47
C ASP A 419 -5.92 0.82 -17.85
N PHE A 420 -5.53 -0.46 -18.01
CA PHE A 420 -5.08 -1.01 -19.28
C PHE A 420 -6.22 -1.14 -20.30
N LEU A 421 -7.41 -1.53 -19.87
CA LEU A 421 -8.60 -1.55 -20.73
C LEU A 421 -8.95 -0.14 -21.22
N ASP A 422 -8.89 0.86 -20.34
CA ASP A 422 -9.02 2.28 -20.71
C ASP A 422 -7.95 2.70 -21.73
N LEU A 423 -6.72 2.18 -21.62
CA LEU A 423 -5.65 2.49 -22.57
C LEU A 423 -5.94 1.91 -23.95
N LEU A 424 -6.41 0.66 -24.01
CA LEU A 424 -6.83 0.01 -25.26
C LEU A 424 -8.05 0.70 -25.90
N ALA A 425 -8.95 1.24 -25.08
CA ALA A 425 -10.09 2.02 -25.54
C ALA A 425 -9.72 3.44 -26.00
N GLY A 426 -8.46 3.88 -25.83
CA GLY A 426 -8.00 5.23 -26.17
C GLY A 426 -8.36 6.30 -25.13
N GLU A 427 -9.07 5.93 -24.06
CA GLU A 427 -9.58 6.81 -23.01
C GLU A 427 -8.53 7.18 -21.96
N ALA A 428 -7.53 6.33 -21.72
CA ALA A 428 -6.57 6.57 -20.63
C ALA A 428 -5.75 7.87 -20.78
N THR A 429 -5.50 8.32 -22.01
CA THR A 429 -4.62 9.47 -22.28
C THR A 429 -5.27 10.82 -21.97
N SER A 430 -6.61 10.90 -22.00
CA SER A 430 -7.38 12.07 -21.55
C SER A 430 -7.51 12.08 -20.03
N LYS A 431 -7.57 10.89 -19.40
CA LYS A 431 -7.78 10.71 -17.96
C LYS A 431 -6.50 10.71 -17.13
N ARG A 432 -5.34 10.34 -17.69
CA ARG A 432 -4.07 10.18 -16.95
C ARG A 432 -2.91 10.94 -17.62
N ALA A 433 -1.95 11.35 -16.80
CA ALA A 433 -0.68 11.89 -17.31
C ALA A 433 0.17 10.76 -17.92
N PRO A 434 1.06 11.04 -18.90
CA PRO A 434 1.86 9.98 -19.54
C PRO A 434 2.78 9.30 -18.53
N THR A 435 3.27 10.05 -17.53
CA THR A 435 4.08 9.53 -16.42
C THR A 435 3.33 8.51 -15.55
N GLN A 436 2.00 8.63 -15.44
CA GLN A 436 1.15 7.69 -14.68
C GLN A 436 0.83 6.42 -15.48
N LEU A 437 1.07 6.43 -16.80
CA LEU A 437 0.92 5.25 -17.66
C LEU A 437 2.19 4.40 -17.71
N ILE A 438 3.31 4.93 -17.21
CA ILE A 438 4.56 4.16 -17.11
C ILE A 438 4.40 3.13 -15.98
N PRO A 439 4.52 1.83 -16.26
CA PRO A 439 4.40 0.79 -15.26
C PRO A 439 5.40 0.96 -14.12
N GLY A 440 4.96 0.75 -12.86
CA GLY A 440 5.79 0.94 -11.66
C GLY A 440 6.01 2.40 -11.25
N VAL A 441 5.87 3.36 -12.16
CA VAL A 441 6.05 4.80 -11.87
C VAL A 441 4.82 5.44 -11.27
N LYS A 442 3.60 4.96 -11.61
CA LYS A 442 2.33 5.45 -11.06
C LYS A 442 2.31 5.52 -9.53
N GLY A 443 3.03 4.61 -8.85
CA GLY A 443 3.19 4.64 -7.41
C GLY A 443 3.94 5.87 -6.86
N PHE A 444 4.78 6.51 -7.67
CA PHE A 444 5.62 7.64 -7.29
C PHE A 444 5.12 8.97 -7.82
N VAL A 445 4.15 8.99 -8.73
CA VAL A 445 3.67 10.23 -9.33
C VAL A 445 2.17 10.41 -9.13
N GLY A 446 1.75 11.64 -8.83
CA GLY A 446 0.34 12.01 -8.82
C GLY A 446 0.08 13.29 -9.57
N ARG A 447 -1.22 13.50 -9.80
CA ARG A 447 -1.72 14.73 -10.41
C ARG A 447 -2.02 15.77 -9.33
N PRO A 448 -1.70 17.05 -9.58
CA PRO A 448 -2.10 18.15 -8.70
C PRO A 448 -3.62 18.20 -8.54
N TYR A 449 -4.09 18.52 -7.32
CA TYR A 449 -5.48 18.89 -7.03
C TYR A 449 -6.56 17.84 -7.32
N VAL A 450 -6.15 16.61 -7.60
CA VAL A 450 -7.05 15.46 -7.74
C VAL A 450 -7.34 14.90 -6.35
N GLY A 451 -8.60 14.96 -5.92
CA GLY A 451 -8.99 14.52 -4.58
C GLY A 451 -8.56 15.50 -3.48
N SER A 452 -8.68 16.80 -3.75
CA SER A 452 -8.35 17.89 -2.83
C SER A 452 -8.88 17.68 -1.41
N ARG A 453 -7.99 17.76 -0.43
CA ARG A 453 -8.34 17.74 0.99
C ARG A 453 -9.19 18.96 1.35
N ALA A 454 -8.85 20.14 0.83
CA ALA A 454 -9.59 21.36 1.11
C ALA A 454 -11.04 21.27 0.63
N VAL A 455 -11.27 20.70 -0.57
CA VAL A 455 -12.62 20.43 -1.06
C VAL A 455 -13.36 19.48 -0.12
N THR A 456 -12.74 18.39 0.30
CA THR A 456 -13.38 17.43 1.22
C THR A 456 -13.78 18.11 2.54
N GLN A 457 -12.86 18.86 3.15
CA GLN A 457 -13.09 19.60 4.39
C GLN A 457 -14.20 20.66 4.25
N LEU A 458 -14.23 21.36 3.12
CA LEU A 458 -15.27 22.35 2.82
C LEU A 458 -16.66 21.72 2.87
N TYR A 459 -16.85 20.56 2.22
CA TYR A 459 -18.15 19.87 2.23
C TYR A 459 -18.48 19.27 3.61
N GLU A 460 -17.50 18.68 4.31
CA GLU A 460 -17.71 18.16 5.67
C GLU A 460 -18.11 19.26 6.66
N GLU A 461 -17.43 20.41 6.61
CA GLU A 461 -17.74 21.57 7.44
C GLU A 461 -19.11 22.17 7.08
N LYS A 462 -19.41 22.29 5.79
CA LYS A 462 -20.71 22.75 5.31
C LYS A 462 -21.82 21.84 5.85
N GLU A 463 -21.70 20.53 5.71
CA GLU A 463 -22.69 19.57 6.19
C GLU A 463 -22.85 19.63 7.72
N LYS A 464 -21.74 19.81 8.46
CA LYS A 464 -21.78 20.03 9.91
C LYS A 464 -22.61 21.28 10.27
N LEU A 465 -22.37 22.41 9.62
CA LEU A 465 -23.12 23.64 9.86
C LEU A 465 -24.59 23.53 9.42
N GLU A 466 -24.88 22.83 8.33
CA GLU A 466 -26.26 22.54 7.90
C GLU A 466 -27.02 21.71 8.95
N ARG A 467 -26.37 20.71 9.56
CA ARG A 467 -26.97 19.94 10.67
C ARG A 467 -27.23 20.79 11.91
N GLN A 468 -26.31 21.72 12.22
CA GLN A 468 -26.49 22.67 13.32
C GLN A 468 -27.66 23.60 13.02
N LYS A 469 -27.75 24.17 11.82
CA LYS A 469 -28.90 24.96 11.36
C LYS A 469 -30.21 24.20 11.46
N ALA A 470 -30.27 22.97 10.96
CA ALA A 470 -31.49 22.16 11.03
C ALA A 470 -31.93 21.88 12.48
N SER A 471 -30.96 21.71 13.39
CA SER A 471 -31.22 21.53 14.83
C SER A 471 -31.70 22.84 15.49
N TYR A 472 -31.06 23.96 15.13
CA TYR A 472 -31.44 25.31 15.55
C TYR A 472 -32.88 25.64 15.13
N ASP A 473 -33.19 25.47 13.84
CA ASP A 473 -34.52 25.72 13.28
C ASP A 473 -35.60 24.85 13.95
N ARG A 474 -35.26 23.61 14.29
CA ARG A 474 -36.17 22.70 15.01
C ARG A 474 -36.43 23.19 16.44
N ALA A 475 -35.40 23.61 17.16
CA ALA A 475 -35.55 24.14 18.52
C ALA A 475 -36.41 25.41 18.53
N TRP A 476 -36.11 26.33 17.62
CA TRP A 476 -36.87 27.56 17.43
C TRP A 476 -38.35 27.30 17.14
N LYS A 477 -38.65 26.39 16.20
CA LYS A 477 -40.04 25.99 15.88
C LYS A 477 -40.77 25.32 17.05
N GLN A 478 -40.06 24.73 18.00
CA GLN A 478 -40.62 24.12 19.21
C GLN A 478 -40.71 25.09 20.39
N GLY A 479 -40.34 26.36 20.22
CA GLY A 479 -40.27 27.34 21.31
C GLY A 479 -39.21 27.01 22.37
N LYS A 480 -38.22 26.18 22.01
CA LYS A 480 -37.11 25.80 22.90
C LYS A 480 -35.87 26.62 22.56
N GLU A 481 -35.09 26.95 23.59
CA GLU A 481 -33.79 27.60 23.39
C GLU A 481 -32.84 26.68 22.59
N PRO A 482 -32.26 27.16 21.48
CA PRO A 482 -31.31 26.38 20.70
C PRO A 482 -30.03 26.12 21.48
N LYS A 483 -29.62 24.85 21.58
CA LYS A 483 -28.38 24.48 22.28
C LYS A 483 -27.11 24.81 21.50
N VAL A 484 -27.23 24.98 20.19
CA VAL A 484 -26.10 25.22 19.28
C VAL A 484 -26.57 26.19 18.20
N GLU A 485 -25.93 27.35 18.13
CA GLU A 485 -26.12 28.29 17.04
C GLU A 485 -25.08 28.01 15.94
N PRO A 486 -25.50 27.80 14.68
CA PRO A 486 -24.56 27.67 13.57
C PRO A 486 -23.90 29.02 13.29
N ASN A 487 -22.64 29.00 12.87
CA ASN A 487 -22.02 30.18 12.32
C ASN A 487 -22.62 30.50 10.93
N TRP A 488 -23.53 31.46 10.88
CA TRP A 488 -24.30 31.82 9.69
C TRP A 488 -23.41 32.34 8.54
N ALA A 489 -22.50 33.27 8.83
CA ALA A 489 -21.58 33.84 7.85
C ALA A 489 -20.70 32.75 7.22
N ARG A 490 -20.19 31.82 8.05
CA ARG A 490 -19.41 30.67 7.60
C ARG A 490 -20.25 29.74 6.72
N LEU A 491 -21.48 29.45 7.12
CA LEU A 491 -22.37 28.58 6.35
C LEU A 491 -22.69 29.19 4.98
N GLU A 492 -22.94 30.50 4.90
CA GLU A 492 -23.20 31.20 3.65
C GLU A 492 -22.00 31.19 2.70
N LEU A 493 -20.80 31.47 3.22
CA LEU A 493 -19.55 31.34 2.46
C LEU A 493 -19.38 29.92 1.90
N LEU A 494 -19.53 28.89 2.73
CA LEU A 494 -19.35 27.50 2.27
C LEU A 494 -20.43 27.08 1.26
N ARG A 495 -21.65 27.63 1.36
CA ARG A 495 -22.71 27.42 0.37
C ARG A 495 -22.39 28.08 -0.97
N SER A 496 -21.98 29.34 -0.95
CA SER A 496 -21.64 30.08 -2.18
C SER A 496 -20.45 29.45 -2.88
N THR A 497 -19.38 29.12 -2.14
CA THR A 497 -18.25 28.38 -2.69
C THR A 497 -18.69 27.02 -3.24
N ALA A 498 -19.47 26.23 -2.51
CA ALA A 498 -19.93 24.92 -3.01
C ALA A 498 -20.77 25.04 -4.30
N SER A 499 -21.55 26.12 -4.45
CA SER A 499 -22.27 26.43 -5.67
C SER A 499 -21.30 26.74 -6.83
N TYR A 500 -20.32 27.61 -6.60
CA TYR A 500 -19.30 27.92 -7.60
C TYR A 500 -18.49 26.69 -8.03
N LEU A 501 -18.08 25.85 -7.08
CA LEU A 501 -17.44 24.57 -7.37
C LEU A 501 -18.32 23.62 -8.18
N THR A 502 -19.65 23.72 -8.06
CA THR A 502 -20.57 22.94 -8.90
C THR A 502 -20.53 23.43 -10.34
N THR A 503 -20.47 24.76 -10.57
CA THR A 503 -20.34 25.33 -11.91
C THR A 503 -19.05 24.88 -12.59
N LEU A 504 -17.92 24.95 -11.88
CA LEU A 504 -16.62 24.48 -12.39
C LEU A 504 -16.65 22.98 -12.74
N ARG A 505 -17.30 22.14 -11.93
CA ARG A 505 -17.45 20.72 -12.26
C ARG A 505 -18.27 20.49 -13.53
N LYS A 506 -19.36 21.25 -13.74
CA LYS A 506 -20.15 21.16 -14.97
C LYS A 506 -19.31 21.52 -16.19
N GLU A 507 -18.50 22.56 -16.11
CA GLU A 507 -17.57 22.94 -17.19
C GLU A 507 -16.56 21.84 -17.49
N ARG A 508 -15.97 21.26 -16.44
CA ARG A 508 -15.03 20.14 -16.55
C ARG A 508 -15.68 18.92 -17.22
N ASP A 509 -16.90 18.59 -16.83
CA ASP A 509 -17.61 17.43 -17.35
C ASP A 509 -17.99 17.67 -18.83
N TRP A 510 -18.39 18.89 -19.19
CA TRP A 510 -18.60 19.29 -20.59
C TRP A 510 -17.32 19.16 -21.45
N ILE A 511 -16.16 19.60 -20.94
CA ILE A 511 -14.85 19.46 -21.64
C ILE A 511 -14.51 17.98 -21.90
N MET A 512 -14.88 17.09 -20.97
CA MET A 512 -14.64 15.66 -21.12
C MET A 512 -15.48 15.07 -22.25
N GLU A 513 -16.73 15.53 -22.41
CA GLU A 513 -17.66 15.09 -23.46
C GLU A 513 -17.33 15.68 -24.85
N GLU A 514 -16.70 16.85 -24.90
CA GLU A 514 -16.43 17.57 -26.14
C GLU A 514 -15.47 16.81 -27.09
N SER A 515 -15.95 16.33 -28.23
CA SER A 515 -15.16 15.51 -29.17
C SER A 515 -14.05 16.27 -29.91
N SER A 516 -14.15 17.60 -30.02
CA SER A 516 -13.21 18.42 -30.80
C SER A 516 -11.83 18.62 -30.16
N TYR A 517 -11.69 18.32 -28.86
CA TYR A 517 -10.42 18.47 -28.15
C TYR A 517 -9.57 17.20 -28.17
N THR A 518 -8.27 17.37 -28.43
CA THR A 518 -7.30 16.27 -28.28
C THR A 518 -7.24 15.78 -26.84
N PRO A 519 -6.93 14.50 -26.57
CA PRO A 519 -6.85 13.96 -25.21
C PRO A 519 -5.92 14.76 -24.29
N THR A 520 -4.76 15.19 -24.81
CA THR A 520 -3.80 16.03 -24.08
C THR A 520 -4.38 17.40 -23.73
N LYS A 521 -5.16 18.01 -24.64
CA LYS A 521 -5.81 19.31 -24.41
C LYS A 521 -6.91 19.18 -23.36
N LYS A 522 -7.79 18.18 -23.48
CA LYS A 522 -8.82 17.86 -22.46
C LYS A 522 -8.20 17.74 -21.08
N ARG A 523 -7.14 16.92 -20.96
CA ARG A 523 -6.45 16.69 -19.70
C ARG A 523 -5.95 17.99 -19.07
N LYS A 524 -5.29 18.85 -19.84
CA LYS A 524 -4.76 20.14 -19.34
C LYS A 524 -5.88 21.07 -18.86
N MET A 525 -6.98 21.16 -19.60
CA MET A 525 -8.14 21.99 -19.21
C MET A 525 -8.79 21.45 -17.93
N VAL A 526 -8.93 20.12 -17.81
CA VAL A 526 -9.42 19.47 -16.59
C VAL A 526 -8.49 19.67 -15.40
N ASP A 527 -7.17 19.61 -15.61
CA ASP A 527 -6.17 19.92 -14.57
C ASP A 527 -6.30 21.36 -14.07
N ASP A 528 -6.52 22.31 -15.00
CA ASP A 528 -6.72 23.72 -14.68
C ASP A 528 -7.97 23.94 -13.82
N ILE A 529 -9.09 23.33 -14.22
CA ILE A 529 -10.34 23.42 -13.45
C ILE A 529 -10.20 22.76 -12.07
N ASN A 530 -9.54 21.60 -11.98
CA ASN A 530 -9.30 20.96 -10.68
C ASN A 530 -8.43 21.86 -9.78
N ARG A 531 -7.44 22.57 -10.33
CA ARG A 531 -6.67 23.58 -9.61
C ARG A 531 -7.56 24.70 -9.09
N GLN A 532 -8.38 25.31 -9.94
CA GLN A 532 -9.30 26.37 -9.53
C GLN A 532 -10.26 25.89 -8.42
N ILE A 533 -10.81 24.68 -8.56
CA ILE A 533 -11.69 24.07 -7.55
C ILE A 533 -10.96 23.95 -6.19
N ALA A 534 -9.71 23.50 -6.20
CA ALA A 534 -8.93 23.33 -4.97
C ALA A 534 -8.53 24.67 -4.36
N GLU A 535 -8.09 25.63 -5.17
CA GLU A 535 -7.68 26.97 -4.72
C GLU A 535 -8.86 27.75 -4.10
N GLU A 536 -10.04 27.68 -4.70
CA GLU A 536 -11.24 28.31 -4.14
C GLU A 536 -11.70 27.64 -2.85
N ALA A 537 -11.63 26.30 -2.77
CA ALA A 537 -11.89 25.60 -1.52
C ALA A 537 -10.87 26.01 -0.45
N GLN A 538 -9.58 26.11 -0.79
CA GLN A 538 -8.54 26.55 0.15
C GLN A 538 -8.74 27.98 0.63
N ARG A 539 -9.12 28.91 -0.26
CA ARG A 539 -9.42 30.29 0.09
C ARG A 539 -10.56 30.34 1.08
N ALA A 540 -11.69 29.69 0.76
CA ALA A 540 -12.83 29.61 1.65
C ALA A 540 -12.41 29.02 3.01
N MET A 541 -11.61 27.95 3.04
CA MET A 541 -11.14 27.35 4.30
C MET A 541 -10.19 28.24 5.11
N LYS A 542 -9.48 29.20 4.49
CA LYS A 542 -8.54 30.11 5.16
C LYS A 542 -9.23 31.37 5.71
N GLU A 543 -10.18 31.94 4.99
CA GLU A 543 -10.81 33.24 5.33
C GLU A 543 -11.39 33.30 6.74
N PHE A 544 -11.77 32.16 7.33
CA PHE A 544 -12.34 32.12 8.68
C PHE A 544 -11.37 31.63 9.77
N LYS A 545 -10.13 31.24 9.42
CA LYS A 545 -9.08 30.98 10.43
C LYS A 545 -8.40 32.28 10.91
N GLY A 546 -8.62 33.39 10.21
CA GLY A 546 -8.04 34.71 10.51
C GLY A 546 -8.99 35.72 11.15
N MET A 547 -10.25 35.34 11.41
CA MET A 547 -11.20 36.05 12.28
C MET A 547 -11.32 35.28 13.59
#